data_AF-A0A443SG11-F1
#
_entry.id   AF-A0A443SG11-F1
#
_cell.length_a   1.000
_cell.length_b   1.000
_cell.length_c   1.000
_cell.angle_alpha   90.00
_cell.angle_beta   90.00
_cell.angle_gamma   90.00
#
_symmetry.space_group_name_H-M   'P 1'
#
loop_
_entity.id
_entity.type
_entity.pdbx_description
1 polymer ?
#
loop_
_entity_poly.entity_id
_entity_poly.type
_entity_poly.pdbx_seq_one_letter_code
_entity_poly.pdbx_strand_id
1 'polypeptide(L)'
;MWSTSDIDDCGIGFMKFDGDTSTPHNKTRNRAVTCLNKAQQVVLDRVASVDTPEGISFEELVFSVHSMNERSIRETLELLSRWGHIFSTIDNNHYKAMYPK
;
A
#
# COMPACT_ATOMS: atom_id res chain seq x y z
N MET A 1 -19.60 -24.31 18.34
CA MET A 1 -19.25 -23.81 16.99
C MET A 1 -19.56 -22.33 16.98
N TRP A 2 -18.54 -21.49 17.13
CA TRP A 2 -18.63 -20.06 16.87
C TRP A 2 -17.61 -19.81 15.76
N SER A 3 -18.11 -19.54 14.57
CA SER A 3 -17.29 -19.14 13.43
C SER A 3 -17.06 -17.65 13.58
N THR A 4 -15.87 -17.26 14.02
CA THR A 4 -15.46 -15.87 14.12
C THR A 4 -15.08 -15.38 12.72
N SER A 5 -16.11 -15.01 11.97
CA SER A 5 -15.98 -14.25 10.73
C SER A 5 -15.51 -12.82 11.06
N ASP A 6 -14.47 -12.40 10.32
CA ASP A 6 -14.13 -11.02 10.02
C ASP A 6 -13.69 -10.13 11.19
N ILE A 7 -12.54 -10.50 11.77
CA ILE A 7 -11.67 -9.55 12.47
C ILE A 7 -11.00 -8.68 11.41
N ASP A 8 -11.68 -7.62 10.95
CA ASP A 8 -11.05 -6.40 10.43
C ASP A 8 -10.67 -5.49 11.61
N ASP A 9 -10.01 -6.06 12.62
CA ASP A 9 -9.38 -5.29 13.69
C ASP A 9 -7.98 -4.92 13.23
N CYS A 10 -7.78 -3.64 12.90
CA CYS A 10 -6.45 -3.04 12.78
C CYS A 10 -5.83 -3.01 14.18
N GLY A 11 -5.42 -4.18 14.68
CA GLY A 11 -4.90 -4.38 16.01
C GLY A 11 -3.64 -3.55 16.23
N ILE A 12 -3.78 -2.46 16.99
CA ILE A 12 -2.66 -1.83 17.68
C ILE A 12 -2.26 -2.79 18.80
N GLY A 13 -1.41 -3.76 18.45
CA GLY A 13 -0.73 -4.62 19.41
C GLY A 13 0.27 -3.78 20.20
N PHE A 14 -0.16 -3.31 21.37
CA PHE A 14 0.70 -2.72 22.39
C PHE A 14 1.82 -3.72 22.72
N MET A 15 3.06 -3.41 22.37
CA MET A 15 4.22 -4.25 22.69
C MET A 15 4.39 -4.28 24.21
N LYS A 16 4.03 -5.39 24.85
CA LYS A 16 4.45 -5.72 26.21
C LYS A 16 5.82 -6.37 26.12
N PHE A 17 6.85 -5.63 26.56
CA PHE A 17 8.22 -6.12 26.67
C PHE A 17 8.32 -6.93 27.95
N ASP A 18 8.20 -8.26 27.85
CA ASP A 18 8.71 -9.18 28.86
C ASP A 18 9.78 -10.04 28.17
N GLY A 19 10.98 -10.01 28.75
CA GLY A 19 12.20 -10.52 28.13
C GLY A 19 12.26 -12.04 27.99
N ASP A 20 13.13 -12.42 27.05
CA ASP A 20 13.86 -13.69 26.87
C ASP A 20 13.50 -14.56 25.64
N THR A 21 14.58 -15.05 25.00
CA THR A 21 14.67 -16.18 24.05
C THR A 21 14.28 -15.96 22.57
N SER A 22 15.33 -15.64 21.79
CA SER A 22 15.66 -16.09 20.42
C SER A 22 14.57 -16.62 19.46
N THR A 23 14.28 -15.86 18.38
CA THR A 23 13.99 -16.36 17.01
C THR A 23 13.96 -15.21 16.00
N PRO A 24 14.72 -15.24 14.88
CA PRO A 24 14.57 -14.26 13.81
C PRO A 24 13.54 -14.78 12.81
N HIS A 25 12.26 -14.79 13.18
CA HIS A 25 11.20 -15.11 12.22
C HIS A 25 10.44 -13.86 11.82
N ASN A 26 10.57 -13.58 10.52
CA ASN A 26 9.76 -12.69 9.73
C ASN A 26 9.91 -11.21 10.09
N LYS A 27 10.75 -10.53 9.29
CA LYS A 27 10.57 -9.12 8.96
C LYS A 27 9.23 -8.99 8.24
N THR A 28 8.13 -9.13 8.98
CA THR A 28 6.81 -8.69 8.58
C THR A 28 6.96 -7.18 8.46
N ARG A 29 7.39 -6.74 7.28
CA ARG A 29 7.53 -5.33 6.92
C ARG A 29 6.24 -4.71 7.39
N ASN A 30 6.34 -3.77 8.33
CA ASN A 30 5.25 -2.98 8.85
C ASN A 30 4.27 -2.73 7.71
N ARG A 31 3.21 -3.54 7.63
CA ARG A 31 2.04 -3.17 6.85
C ARG A 31 1.53 -2.04 7.72
N ALA A 32 1.97 -0.82 7.42
CA ALA A 32 1.33 0.37 7.95
C ALA A 32 -0.15 0.11 7.67
N VAL A 33 -0.89 -0.19 8.73
CA VAL A 33 -2.31 -0.57 8.63
C VAL A 33 -3.02 0.74 8.38
N THR A 34 -2.81 1.27 7.19
CA THR A 34 -3.37 2.51 6.73
C THR A 34 -4.78 2.17 6.30
N CYS A 35 -5.75 2.88 6.88
CA CYS A 35 -7.16 2.79 6.53
C CYS A 35 -7.36 3.28 5.08
N LEU A 36 -6.93 2.47 4.13
CA LEU A 36 -7.07 2.72 2.70
C LEU A 36 -8.44 2.24 2.27
N ASN A 37 -9.19 3.11 1.61
CA ASN A 37 -10.42 2.72 0.95
C ASN A 37 -10.12 1.73 -0.19
N LYS A 38 -11.13 0.95 -0.62
CA LYS A 38 -10.97 -0.03 -1.70
C LYS A 38 -10.33 0.56 -2.96
N ALA A 39 -10.71 1.77 -3.35
CA ALA A 39 -10.12 2.52 -4.47
C ALA A 39 -8.61 2.78 -4.29
N GLN A 40 -8.22 3.25 -3.11
CA GLN A 40 -6.81 3.55 -2.77
C GLN A 40 -5.98 2.27 -2.73
N GLN A 41 -6.56 1.20 -2.20
CA GLN A 41 -5.91 -0.10 -2.13
C GLN A 41 -5.61 -0.66 -3.53
N VAL A 42 -6.53 -0.52 -4.49
CA VAL A 42 -6.35 -0.97 -5.88
C VAL A 42 -5.23 -0.19 -6.57
N VAL A 43 -5.22 1.14 -6.44
CA VAL A 43 -4.16 1.98 -7.00
C VAL A 43 -2.80 1.62 -6.40
N LEU A 44 -2.73 1.49 -5.07
CA LEU A 44 -1.50 1.13 -4.38
C LEU A 44 -1.00 -0.27 -4.77
N ASP A 45 -1.91 -1.24 -4.88
CA ASP A 45 -1.57 -2.60 -5.32
C ASP A 45 -0.97 -2.59 -6.72
N ARG A 46 -1.58 -1.82 -7.64
CA ARG A 46 -1.07 -1.71 -9.00
C ARG A 46 0.32 -1.06 -9.04
N VAL A 47 0.53 0.04 -8.31
CA VAL A 47 1.85 0.70 -8.22
C VAL A 47 2.89 -0.22 -7.57
N ALA A 48 2.51 -0.98 -6.54
CA ALA A 48 3.41 -1.91 -5.85
C ALA A 48 3.71 -3.19 -6.65
N SER A 49 2.87 -3.54 -7.63
CA SER A 49 3.08 -4.68 -8.53
C SER A 49 4.18 -4.43 -9.57
N VAL A 50 4.59 -3.19 -9.77
CA VAL A 50 5.59 -2.79 -10.75
C VAL A 50 6.98 -2.76 -10.12
N ASP A 51 7.87 -3.65 -10.58
CA ASP A 51 9.24 -3.78 -10.09
C ASP A 51 10.27 -2.93 -10.87
N THR A 52 9.82 -2.24 -11.93
CA THR A 52 10.72 -1.45 -12.78
C THR A 52 11.38 -0.31 -12.00
N PRO A 53 12.63 0.07 -12.37
CA PRO A 53 13.30 1.21 -11.75
C PRO A 53 12.54 2.51 -12.01
N GLU A 54 11.91 2.66 -13.18
CA GLU A 54 11.09 3.84 -13.51
C GLU A 54 9.75 3.87 -12.75
N GLY A 55 9.21 2.72 -12.33
CA GLY A 55 7.86 2.63 -11.76
C GLY A 55 6.76 2.55 -12.84
N ILE A 56 5.52 2.84 -12.45
CA ILE A 56 4.36 2.81 -13.35
C ILE A 56 4.00 4.22 -13.83
N SER A 57 3.70 4.36 -15.12
CA SER A 57 3.22 5.63 -15.66
C SER A 57 1.75 5.87 -15.32
N PHE A 58 1.35 7.14 -15.27
CA PHE A 58 -0.04 7.52 -15.03
C PHE A 58 -1.00 6.93 -16.08
N GLU A 59 -0.60 6.90 -17.35
CA GLU A 59 -1.40 6.31 -18.42
C GLU A 59 -1.59 4.81 -18.22
N GLU A 60 -0.53 4.07 -17.86
CA GLU A 60 -0.63 2.64 -17.61
C GLU A 60 -1.47 2.34 -16.36
N LEU A 61 -1.39 3.20 -15.34
CA LEU A 61 -2.22 3.11 -14.14
C LEU A 61 -3.71 3.32 -14.49
N VAL A 62 -4.04 4.31 -15.31
CA VAL A 62 -5.41 4.56 -15.79
C VAL A 62 -5.91 3.39 -16.65
N PHE A 63 -5.04 2.83 -17.48
CA PHE A 63 -5.36 1.63 -18.26
C PHE A 63 -5.55 0.40 -17.37
N SER A 64 -4.81 0.27 -16.28
CA SER A 64 -4.92 -0.91 -15.40
C SER A 64 -6.10 -0.80 -14.42
N VAL A 65 -6.42 0.41 -13.98
CA VAL A 65 -7.48 0.69 -12.99
C VAL A 65 -8.72 1.23 -13.71
N HIS A 66 -9.32 0.40 -14.57
CA HIS A 66 -10.54 0.74 -15.30
C HIS A 66 -11.76 1.02 -14.40
N SER A 67 -11.69 0.67 -13.12
CA SER A 67 -12.74 0.92 -12.14
C SER A 67 -12.82 2.38 -11.68
N MET A 68 -11.86 3.24 -12.05
CA MET A 68 -11.77 4.62 -11.59
C MET A 68 -11.53 5.60 -12.74
N ASN A 69 -12.09 6.81 -12.61
CA ASN A 69 -11.82 7.88 -13.56
C ASN A 69 -10.44 8.49 -13.30
N GLU A 70 -9.84 9.06 -14.36
CA GLU A 70 -8.52 9.68 -14.33
C GLU A 70 -8.35 10.71 -13.18
N ARG A 71 -9.36 11.54 -12.92
CA ARG A 71 -9.33 12.50 -11.80
C ARG A 71 -9.21 11.82 -10.44
N SER A 72 -10.02 10.80 -10.20
CA SER A 72 -10.02 10.06 -8.93
C SER A 72 -8.71 9.30 -8.72
N ILE A 73 -8.09 8.82 -9.79
CA ILE A 73 -6.76 8.21 -9.75
C ILE A 73 -5.72 9.26 -9.33
N ARG A 74 -5.75 10.46 -9.93
CA ARG A 74 -4.83 11.55 -9.58
C ARG A 74 -4.98 11.99 -8.12
N GLU A 75 -6.21 12.22 -7.66
CA GLU A 75 -6.49 12.53 -6.25
C GLU A 75 -5.99 11.42 -5.31
N THR A 76 -6.17 10.15 -5.69
CA THR A 76 -5.70 9.00 -4.93
C THR A 76 -4.17 8.96 -4.86
N LEU A 77 -3.48 9.21 -5.97
CA LEU A 77 -2.02 9.27 -6.01
C LEU A 77 -1.47 10.39 -5.13
N GLU A 78 -2.10 11.57 -5.15
CA GLU A 78 -1.73 12.69 -4.28
C GLU A 78 -1.88 12.32 -2.80
N LEU A 79 -2.97 11.64 -2.42
CA LEU A 79 -3.18 11.18 -1.05
C LEU A 79 -2.15 10.11 -0.64
N LEU A 80 -1.93 9.11 -1.49
CA LEU A 80 -0.93 8.05 -1.25
C LEU A 80 0.48 8.63 -1.13
N SER A 81 0.82 9.63 -1.96
CA SER A 81 2.08 10.35 -1.91
C SER A 81 2.21 11.16 -0.62
N ARG A 82 1.16 11.89 -0.26
CA ARG A 82 1.09 12.68 0.99
C ARG A 82 1.20 11.80 2.24
N TRP A 83 0.71 10.57 2.19
CA TRP A 83 0.86 9.58 3.26
C TRP A 83 2.21 8.87 3.27
N GLY A 84 3.01 9.02 2.21
CA GLY A 84 4.32 8.36 2.08
C GLY A 84 4.24 6.90 1.61
N HIS A 85 3.14 6.48 0.98
CA HIS A 85 3.04 5.15 0.38
C HIS A 85 3.75 5.05 -0.97
N ILE A 86 3.70 6.12 -1.75
CA ILE A 86 4.27 6.19 -3.09
C ILE A 86 5.09 7.47 -3.26
N PHE A 87 5.98 7.47 -4.24
CA PHE A 87 6.74 8.65 -4.64
C PHE A 87 6.82 8.72 -6.16
N SER A 88 6.97 9.93 -6.69
CA SER A 88 7.28 10.14 -8.10
C SER A 88 8.76 9.88 -8.37
N THR A 89 9.09 9.20 -9.46
CA THR A 89 10.48 8.82 -9.79
C THR A 89 11.13 9.89 -10.69
N ILE A 90 11.32 9.56 -11.97
CA ILE A 90 12.00 10.38 -12.98
C ILE A 90 11.15 11.57 -13.42
N ASP A 91 9.82 11.46 -13.35
CA ASP A 91 8.87 12.50 -13.76
C ASP A 91 7.66 12.56 -12.82
N ASN A 92 6.87 13.64 -12.95
CA ASN A 92 5.58 13.81 -12.27
C ASN A 92 4.49 12.80 -12.72
N ASN A 93 4.80 11.96 -13.70
CA ASN A 93 3.89 10.98 -14.28
C ASN A 93 4.29 9.53 -13.98
N HIS A 94 5.44 9.30 -13.34
CA HIS A 94 5.95 7.97 -12.99
C HIS A 94 5.90 7.76 -11.48
N TYR A 95 5.24 6.71 -11.02
CA TYR A 95 4.96 6.46 -9.61
C TYR A 95 5.56 5.12 -9.17
N LYS A 96 6.14 5.10 -7.96
CA LYS A 96 6.70 3.89 -7.36
C LYS A 96 6.26 3.74 -5.91
N ALA A 97 5.97 2.50 -5.52
CA ALA A 97 5.64 2.19 -4.14
C ALA A 97 6.91 2.23 -3.29
N MET A 98 6.82 2.85 -2.12
CA MET A 98 7.92 2.86 -1.16
C MET A 98 8.18 1.47 -0.57
N TYR A 99 7.15 0.63 -0.53
CA TYR A 99 7.22 -0.74 -0.07
C TYR A 99 6.77 -1.68 -1.18
N PRO A 100 7.67 -2.49 -1.77
CA PRO A 100 7.28 -3.55 -2.69
C PRO A 100 6.50 -4.62 -1.90
N LYS A 101 5.42 -5.12 -2.51
CA LYS A 101 4.59 -6.19 -1.95
C LYS A 101 5.30 -7.53 -1.95
#